data_AF-A0A967F6J9-F1
#
_entry.id   AF-A0A967F6J9-F1
#
_cell.length_a   1.000
_cell.length_b   1.000
_cell.length_c   1.000
_cell.angle_alpha   90.00
_cell.angle_beta   90.00
_cell.angle_gamma   90.00
#
_symmetry.space_group_name_H-M   'P 1'
#
loop_
_entity.id
_entity.type
_entity.pdbx_description
1 polymer ?
#
loop_
_entity_poly.entity_id
_entity_poly.type
_entity_poly.pdbx_seq_one_letter_code
_entity_poly.pdbx_strand_id
1 'polypeptide(L)'
;MKKTLTVVLLAFALFLFGQSVLADSVVAAYTCELKEGKKQEELQALNSQWLKWVRENVNEDIQSAVGTAIVGDQGIFLFVDTYPDLGTWAATQTALDSDAASELEDLFEDVSECSENRLWKFEATE
;
A
#
# COMPACT_ATOMS: atom_id res chain seq x y z
N MET A 1 -22.34 36.24 -23.81
CA MET A 1 -23.17 35.11 -23.33
C MET A 1 -22.54 33.75 -23.63
N LYS A 2 -22.29 33.34 -24.88
CA LYS A 2 -21.65 32.04 -25.20
C LYS A 2 -20.25 31.87 -24.57
N LYS A 3 -19.36 32.86 -24.71
CA LYS A 3 -18.00 32.82 -24.15
C LYS A 3 -17.97 32.80 -22.62
N THR A 4 -18.85 33.59 -21.98
CA THR A 4 -19.00 33.61 -20.51
C THR A 4 -19.55 32.28 -19.97
N LEU A 5 -20.49 31.63 -20.69
CA LEU A 5 -21.01 30.31 -20.29
C LEU A 5 -19.94 29.22 -20.40
N THR A 6 -19.12 29.24 -21.45
CA THR A 6 -18.01 28.29 -21.64
C THR A 6 -16.94 28.41 -20.55
N VAL A 7 -16.58 29.64 -20.15
CA VAL A 7 -15.58 29.88 -19.09
C VAL A 7 -16.09 29.39 -17.74
N VAL A 8 -17.38 29.60 -17.42
CA VAL A 8 -17.98 29.12 -16.18
C VAL A 8 -18.04 27.59 -16.15
N LEU A 9 -18.38 26.94 -17.26
CA LEU A 9 -18.39 25.47 -17.36
C LEU A 9 -16.98 24.87 -17.22
N LEU A 10 -15.95 25.50 -17.79
CA LEU A 10 -14.56 25.05 -17.65
C LEU A 10 -14.06 25.18 -16.21
N ALA A 11 -14.36 26.30 -15.55
CA ALA A 11 -13.99 26.53 -14.16
C ALA A 11 -14.70 25.56 -13.20
N PHE A 12 -15.97 25.23 -13.47
CA PHE A 12 -16.72 24.26 -12.69
C PHE A 12 -16.19 22.82 -12.87
N ALA A 13 -15.80 22.45 -14.10
CA ALA A 13 -15.16 21.16 -14.35
C ALA A 13 -13.82 21.04 -13.61
N LEU A 14 -12.95 22.05 -13.67
CA LEU A 14 -11.68 22.08 -12.93
C LEU A 14 -11.86 22.00 -11.41
N PHE A 15 -12.93 22.57 -10.87
CA PHE A 15 -13.23 22.50 -9.43
C PHE A 15 -13.72 21.10 -9.00
N LEU A 16 -14.48 20.42 -9.86
CA LEU A 16 -14.97 19.05 -9.59
C LEU A 16 -13.86 17.99 -9.70
N PHE A 17 -12.88 18.16 -10.59
CA PHE A 17 -11.71 17.26 -10.67
C PHE A 17 -10.69 17.46 -9.53
N GLY A 18 -10.75 18.59 -8.81
CA GLY A 18 -9.85 18.87 -7.68
C GLY A 18 -10.27 18.21 -6.36
N GLN A 19 -11.48 17.66 -6.28
CA GLN A 19 -12.02 17.07 -5.04
C GLN A 19 -11.72 15.57 -4.89
N SER A 20 -11.14 14.93 -5.92
CA SER A 20 -10.83 13.49 -5.92
C SER A 20 -9.60 13.11 -5.07
N VAL A 21 -8.92 14.07 -4.42
CA VAL A 21 -7.56 13.87 -3.87
C VAL A 21 -7.53 13.63 -2.36
N LEU A 22 -8.68 13.56 -1.67
CA LEU A 22 -8.72 13.38 -0.21
C LEU A 22 -9.60 12.20 0.22
N ALA A 23 -9.47 11.05 -0.44
CA ALA A 23 -9.79 9.83 0.29
C ALA A 23 -8.71 9.66 1.37
N ASP A 24 -9.12 9.44 2.63
CA ASP A 24 -8.20 9.20 3.73
C ASP A 24 -7.47 7.87 3.47
N SER A 25 -6.27 7.95 2.90
CA SER A 25 -5.43 6.78 2.66
C SER A 25 -5.22 6.03 3.98
N VAL A 26 -5.27 4.70 3.91
CA VAL A 26 -4.95 3.84 5.05
C VAL A 26 -3.62 3.15 4.81
N VAL A 27 -2.85 2.96 5.88
CA VAL A 27 -1.51 2.37 5.82
C VAL A 27 -1.46 1.12 6.66
N ALA A 28 -1.22 -0.03 6.03
CA ALA A 28 -0.91 -1.26 6.75
C ALA A 28 0.61 -1.30 7.00
N ALA A 29 1.01 -1.41 8.26
CA ALA A 29 2.40 -1.54 8.65
C ALA A 29 2.61 -2.90 9.34
N TYR A 30 3.62 -3.62 8.88
CA TYR A 30 4.02 -4.92 9.42
C TYR A 30 5.45 -4.83 9.94
N THR A 31 5.66 -5.14 11.21
CA THR A 31 6.99 -5.23 11.81
C THR A 31 7.49 -6.65 11.70
N CYS A 32 8.64 -6.83 11.05
CA CYS A 32 9.13 -8.14 10.67
C CYS A 32 10.65 -8.28 10.85
N GLU A 33 11.10 -9.53 10.88
CA GLU A 33 12.50 -9.94 10.89
C GLU A 33 12.78 -10.86 9.71
N LEU A 34 14.00 -10.81 9.17
CA LEU A 34 14.44 -11.77 8.16
C LEU A 34 14.75 -13.11 8.82
N LYS A 35 14.31 -14.21 8.19
CA LYS A 35 14.70 -15.55 8.61
C LYS A 35 16.20 -15.78 8.41
N GLU A 36 16.77 -16.71 9.18
CA GLU A 36 18.20 -16.99 9.15
C GLU A 36 18.70 -17.30 7.73
N GLY A 37 19.78 -16.64 7.31
CA GLY A 37 20.40 -16.82 6.00
C GLY A 37 19.70 -16.11 4.84
N LYS A 38 18.55 -15.46 5.07
CA LYS A 38 17.86 -14.64 4.07
C LYS A 38 18.44 -13.24 3.97
N LYS A 39 18.26 -12.62 2.81
CA LYS A 39 18.81 -11.30 2.49
C LYS A 39 17.74 -10.27 2.20
N GLN A 40 18.07 -9.01 2.44
CA GLN A 40 17.19 -7.88 2.16
C GLN A 40 16.82 -7.78 0.67
N GLU A 41 17.72 -8.18 -0.23
CA GLU A 41 17.44 -8.18 -1.67
C GLU A 41 16.36 -9.19 -2.07
N GLU A 42 16.32 -10.36 -1.41
CA GLU A 42 15.28 -11.37 -1.63
C GLU A 42 13.91 -10.83 -1.20
N LEU A 43 13.88 -10.17 -0.04
CA LEU A 43 12.69 -9.51 0.50
C LEU A 43 12.16 -8.41 -0.44
N GLN A 44 13.05 -7.57 -0.98
CA GLN A 44 12.66 -6.50 -1.92
C GLN A 44 12.11 -7.06 -3.23
N ALA A 45 12.70 -8.15 -3.73
CA ALA A 45 12.20 -8.83 -4.93
C ALA A 45 10.82 -9.44 -4.68
N LEU A 46 10.59 -10.00 -3.48
CA LEU A 46 9.28 -10.52 -3.08
C LEU A 46 8.24 -9.40 -2.95
N ASN A 47 8.56 -8.30 -2.28
CA ASN A 47 7.66 -7.15 -2.15
C ASN A 47 7.26 -6.58 -3.52
N SER A 48 8.20 -6.56 -4.48
CA SER A 48 7.94 -6.13 -5.85
C SER A 48 6.95 -7.05 -6.57
N GLN A 49 7.03 -8.37 -6.34
CA GLN A 49 6.08 -9.34 -6.90
C GLN A 49 4.69 -9.16 -6.30
N TRP A 50 4.59 -9.03 -4.98
CA TRP A 50 3.34 -8.72 -4.29
C TRP A 50 2.71 -7.42 -4.79
N LEU A 51 3.50 -6.34 -4.90
CA LEU A 51 2.98 -5.03 -5.32
C LEU A 51 2.46 -5.08 -6.76
N LYS A 52 3.15 -5.81 -7.64
CA LYS A 52 2.68 -6.03 -9.01
C LYS A 52 1.35 -6.78 -9.00
N TRP A 53 1.29 -7.90 -8.28
CA TRP A 53 0.11 -8.74 -8.21
C TRP A 53 -1.10 -7.98 -7.64
N VAL A 54 -0.95 -7.27 -6.53
CA VAL A 54 -2.07 -6.58 -5.87
C VAL A 54 -2.61 -5.43 -6.73
N ARG A 55 -1.73 -4.76 -7.50
CA ARG A 55 -2.14 -3.73 -8.46
C ARG A 55 -2.90 -4.29 -9.64
N GLU A 56 -2.49 -5.45 -10.14
CA GLU A 56 -3.15 -6.12 -11.27
C GLU A 56 -4.52 -6.70 -10.87
N ASN A 57 -4.67 -7.15 -9.62
CA ASN A 57 -5.86 -7.89 -9.18
C ASN A 57 -6.84 -7.07 -8.32
N VAL A 58 -6.39 -5.97 -7.70
CA VAL A 58 -7.21 -5.19 -6.76
C VAL A 58 -7.30 -3.73 -7.18
N ASN A 59 -6.21 -2.97 -7.11
CA ASN A 59 -6.21 -1.54 -7.42
C ASN A 59 -4.80 -1.03 -7.75
N GLU A 60 -4.64 -0.36 -8.89
CA GLU A 60 -3.36 0.14 -9.38
C GLU A 60 -2.71 1.21 -8.49
N ASP A 61 -3.50 1.92 -7.68
CA ASP A 61 -3.04 3.01 -6.81
C ASP A 61 -2.43 2.53 -5.48
N ILE A 62 -2.47 1.24 -5.18
CA ILE A 62 -1.81 0.67 -3.99
C ILE A 62 -0.30 0.93 -4.09
N GLN A 63 0.35 1.31 -2.99
CA GLN A 63 1.80 1.49 -2.91
C GLN A 63 2.38 0.60 -1.82
N SER A 64 3.66 0.25 -1.94
CA SER A 64 4.38 -0.45 -0.87
C SER A 64 5.84 -0.08 -0.82
N ALA A 65 6.36 -0.07 0.40
CA ALA A 65 7.76 0.18 0.71
C ALA A 65 8.25 -0.78 1.78
N VAL A 66 9.55 -1.08 1.75
CA VAL A 66 10.24 -1.77 2.83
C VAL A 66 11.14 -0.77 3.54
N GLY A 67 10.92 -0.55 4.84
CA GLY A 67 11.76 0.29 5.69
C GLY A 67 12.73 -0.56 6.51
N THR A 68 14.01 -0.23 6.51
CA THR A 68 15.01 -0.86 7.40
C THR A 68 15.35 0.09 8.52
N ALA A 69 15.38 -0.39 9.76
CA ALA A 69 15.76 0.44 10.91
C ALA A 69 17.24 0.86 10.81
N ILE A 70 17.51 2.16 10.80
CA ILE A 70 18.87 2.73 10.88
C ILE A 70 19.24 3.04 12.34
N VAL A 71 18.24 3.34 13.18
CA VAL A 71 18.36 3.65 14.61
C VAL A 71 17.20 2.98 15.34
N GLY A 72 17.45 2.40 16.52
CA GLY A 72 16.48 1.56 17.24
C GLY A 72 16.37 0.15 16.63
N ASP A 73 16.13 -0.85 17.47
CA ASP A 73 15.85 -2.26 17.12
C ASP A 73 16.55 -2.77 15.84
N GLN A 74 17.88 -2.74 15.84
CA GLN A 74 18.67 -3.22 14.70
C GLN A 74 18.36 -4.69 14.44
N GLY A 75 17.93 -5.01 13.22
CA GLY A 75 17.54 -6.37 12.81
C GLY A 75 16.08 -6.47 12.34
N ILE A 76 15.24 -5.50 12.67
CA ILE A 76 13.86 -5.44 12.18
C ILE A 76 13.74 -4.62 10.88
N PHE A 77 12.72 -4.92 10.10
CA PHE A 77 12.26 -4.13 8.98
C PHE A 77 10.74 -3.94 9.03
N LEU A 78 10.23 -2.99 8.25
CA LEU A 78 8.81 -2.72 8.09
C LEU A 78 8.38 -3.00 6.65
N PHE A 79 7.27 -3.71 6.45
CA PHE A 79 6.45 -3.50 5.26
C PHE A 79 5.48 -2.36 5.52
N VAL A 80 5.35 -1.45 4.57
CA VAL A 80 4.45 -0.30 4.64
C VAL A 80 3.65 -0.23 3.36
N ASP A 81 2.42 -0.72 3.42
CA ASP A 81 1.50 -0.73 2.30
C ASP A 81 0.48 0.39 2.45
N THR A 82 0.36 1.23 1.42
CA THR A 82 -0.56 2.36 1.41
C THR A 82 -1.70 2.08 0.44
N TYR A 83 -2.93 2.17 0.93
CA TYR A 83 -4.15 1.97 0.17
C TYR A 83 -4.89 3.30 0.05
N PRO A 84 -5.54 3.57 -1.10
CA PRO A 84 -6.27 4.81 -1.32
C PRO A 84 -7.46 4.99 -0.35
N ASP A 85 -8.04 3.88 0.14
CA ASP A 85 -9.11 3.88 1.13
C ASP A 85 -9.22 2.52 1.85
N LEU A 86 -10.04 2.48 2.90
CA LEU A 86 -10.31 1.27 3.69
C LEU A 86 -10.97 0.14 2.87
N GLY A 87 -11.76 0.49 1.86
CA GLY A 87 -12.43 -0.48 1.00
C GLY A 87 -11.44 -1.26 0.14
N THR A 88 -10.43 -0.57 -0.38
CA THR A 88 -9.33 -1.15 -1.17
C THR A 88 -8.46 -2.08 -0.32
N TRP A 89 -8.18 -1.69 0.93
CA TRP A 89 -7.53 -2.60 1.89
C TRP A 89 -8.38 -3.87 2.13
N ALA A 90 -9.67 -3.72 2.41
CA ALA A 90 -10.55 -4.88 2.65
C ALA A 90 -10.66 -5.80 1.42
N ALA A 91 -10.72 -5.22 0.21
CA ALA A 91 -10.69 -5.97 -1.04
C ALA A 91 -9.36 -6.72 -1.23
N THR A 92 -8.24 -6.14 -0.80
CA THR A 92 -6.94 -6.81 -0.80
C THR A 92 -6.95 -8.04 0.10
N GLN A 93 -7.49 -7.94 1.33
CA GLN A 93 -7.61 -9.11 2.21
C GLN A 93 -8.48 -10.21 1.58
N THR A 94 -9.59 -9.85 0.95
CA THR A 94 -10.47 -10.82 0.27
C THR A 94 -9.75 -11.49 -0.92
N ALA A 95 -8.89 -10.76 -1.63
CA ALA A 95 -8.10 -11.32 -2.72
C ALA A 95 -6.99 -12.25 -2.21
N LEU A 96 -6.40 -11.94 -1.06
CA LEU A 96 -5.40 -12.79 -0.40
C LEU A 96 -5.99 -14.11 0.12
N ASP A 97 -7.27 -14.11 0.54
CA ASP A 97 -7.99 -15.33 0.92
C ASP A 97 -8.28 -16.29 -0.27
N SER A 98 -7.82 -15.96 -1.48
CA SER A 98 -8.00 -16.79 -2.68
C SER A 98 -6.77 -17.67 -2.97
N ASP A 99 -7.00 -18.80 -3.63
CA ASP A 99 -5.92 -19.74 -4.03
C ASP A 99 -4.78 -19.05 -4.80
N ALA A 100 -5.07 -17.98 -5.55
CA ALA A 100 -4.08 -17.24 -6.34
C ALA A 100 -3.03 -16.50 -5.49
N ALA A 101 -3.30 -16.26 -4.20
CA ALA A 101 -2.37 -15.59 -3.30
C ALA A 101 -1.59 -16.56 -2.40
N SER A 102 -2.00 -17.82 -2.31
CA SER A 102 -1.33 -18.85 -1.49
C SER A 102 0.17 -18.97 -1.80
N GLU A 103 0.56 -18.95 -3.08
CA GLU A 103 1.97 -19.00 -3.48
C GLU A 103 2.76 -17.76 -3.01
N LEU A 104 2.12 -16.58 -2.93
CA LEU A 104 2.77 -15.37 -2.42
C LEU A 104 2.95 -15.44 -0.91
N GLU A 105 1.93 -15.93 -0.19
CA GLU A 105 1.99 -16.10 1.27
C GLU A 105 3.11 -17.06 1.67
N ASP A 106 3.21 -18.22 1.01
CA ASP A 106 4.29 -19.20 1.24
C ASP A 106 5.68 -18.56 1.04
N LEU A 107 5.84 -17.71 0.01
CA LEU A 107 7.10 -17.01 -0.23
C LEU A 107 7.44 -16.00 0.88
N PHE A 108 6.45 -15.30 1.44
CA PHE A 108 6.68 -14.38 2.56
C PHE A 108 7.02 -15.13 3.84
N GLU A 109 6.34 -16.25 4.10
CA GLU A 109 6.65 -17.13 5.21
C GLU A 109 8.07 -17.70 5.10
N ASP A 110 8.56 -18.02 3.90
CA ASP A 110 9.91 -18.55 3.72
C ASP A 110 11.01 -17.51 4.00
N VAL A 111 10.74 -16.22 3.77
CA VAL A 111 11.76 -15.16 3.82
C VAL A 111 11.75 -14.38 5.14
N SER A 112 10.58 -14.24 5.75
CA SER A 112 10.39 -13.33 6.89
C SER A 112 9.42 -13.87 7.94
N GLU A 113 9.48 -13.29 9.13
CA GLU A 113 8.49 -13.50 10.19
C GLU A 113 8.05 -12.13 10.72
N CYS A 114 6.74 -11.88 10.74
CA CYS A 114 6.18 -10.61 11.18
C CYS A 114 5.51 -10.77 12.55
N SER A 115 5.93 -9.95 13.52
CA SER A 115 5.46 -10.02 14.91
C SER A 115 4.30 -9.07 15.19
N GLU A 116 4.16 -8.01 14.39
CA GLU A 116 3.12 -7.00 14.56
C GLU A 116 2.50 -6.59 13.22
N ASN A 117 1.19 -6.35 13.24
CA ASN A 117 0.44 -5.73 12.15
C ASN A 117 -0.49 -4.65 12.70
N ARG A 118 -0.51 -3.48 12.06
CA ARG A 118 -1.47 -2.41 12.36
C ARG A 118 -1.93 -1.74 11.08
N LEU A 119 -3.21 -1.39 11.02
CA LEU A 119 -3.78 -0.51 10.01
C LEU A 119 -3.94 0.89 10.59
N TRP A 120 -3.37 1.89 9.93
CA TRP A 120 -3.33 3.26 10.39
C TRP A 120 -4.12 4.16 9.46
N LYS A 121 -4.79 5.14 10.06
CA LYS A 121 -5.22 6.37 9.39
C LYS A 121 -4.34 7.49 9.91
N PHE A 122 -3.61 8.15 9.03
CA PHE A 122 -2.79 9.30 9.40
C PHE A 122 -3.60 10.58 9.27
N GLU A 123 -3.52 11.44 10.29
CA GLU A 123 -4.10 12.79 10.27
C GLU A 123 -2.94 13.80 10.27
N ALA A 124 -3.02 14.77 9.36
CA ALA A 124 -2.03 15.85 9.34
C ALA A 124 -2.17 16.71 10.61
N THR A 125 -1.05 17.13 11.16
CA THR A 125 -1.02 18.12 12.24
C THR A 125 -0.83 19.51 11.63
N GLU A 126 -1.69 20.46 12.02
CA GLU A 126 -1.64 21.87 11.58
C GLU A 126 -0.77 22.75 12.50
#